data_AF-A0A6G0VJ46-F1
#
_entry.id   AF-A0A6G0VJ46-F1
#
_cell.length_a   1.000
_cell.length_b   1.000
_cell.length_c   1.000
_cell.angle_alpha   90.00
_cell.angle_beta   90.00
_cell.angle_gamma   90.00
#
_symmetry.space_group_name_H-M   'P 1'
#
loop_
_entity.id
_entity.type
_entity.pdbx_description
1 polymer ?
#
loop_
_entity_poly.entity_id
_entity_poly.type
_entity_poly.pdbx_seq_one_letter_code
_entity_poly.pdbx_strand_id
1 'polypeptide(L)'
;MPKVRVSKAGKAKNYVLEFPNEHFQTDGEILYCSACEKSVSIEQRFLVVQHIGTAKHKESKIRRQKFKQQLFASTTSSGNKNSFISELCRAFIHADIPISKLENKSLNAFLTKYTGQLIPNESTIRKNYITEIYQETLSSIRNIIQDGPIWVSIDETVDVEGRHVGNVIVGKLSETFSKPFLLNCAQLEKCNHKTIAKLFNDSMSLLWPNGVKHENVLLFLTDAAPYMVKSAVAINVFYPKMIHLTCLAHGLHRIGETIRAKFYKVDKLIAEVKKIFLKAPSRVEKLKEMYPNLSLPPEPIITRWGTWLNAVKYYCENFEKIKDVVSTFDSTSAVSIQKAKNLLNKDDIKNNLIYISVNFGFLENTIKQLETRKMSLVQSLGLIEEAEKCIEQVQGPLGVEVKEKMHSVLHKNPGLDCLKLIRDIHCEMNEVTLPAELTPLDIANMKFAPITSVEVERSFSRYKSILRPNRRSFNFENLR
;
A
#
# COMPACT_ATOMS: atom_id res chain seq x y z
N MET A 1 65.11 19.60 -58.10
CA MET A 1 63.87 20.21 -57.57
C MET A 1 64.16 20.77 -56.18
N PRO A 2 63.91 22.06 -55.90
CA PRO A 2 64.08 22.61 -54.55
C PRO A 2 63.02 21.99 -53.63
N LYS A 3 63.40 21.45 -52.47
CA LYS A 3 62.46 21.01 -51.43
C LYS A 3 61.67 22.23 -50.96
N VAL A 4 60.42 22.36 -51.38
CA VAL A 4 59.48 23.37 -50.88
C VAL A 4 59.46 23.27 -49.35
N ARG A 5 59.89 24.34 -48.67
CA ARG A 5 59.87 24.39 -47.20
C ARG A 5 58.41 24.42 -46.75
N VAL A 6 57.91 23.28 -46.29
CA VAL A 6 56.58 23.19 -45.65
C VAL A 6 56.59 24.10 -44.42
N SER A 7 55.61 25.01 -44.36
CA SER A 7 55.42 25.93 -43.23
C SER A 7 55.20 25.14 -41.93
N LYS A 8 55.49 25.77 -40.78
CA LYS A 8 55.30 25.14 -39.45
C LYS A 8 53.87 24.63 -39.26
N ALA A 9 52.89 25.40 -39.72
CA ALA A 9 51.47 25.02 -39.75
C ALA A 9 51.18 23.82 -40.67
N GLY A 10 51.83 23.73 -41.82
CA GLY A 10 51.71 22.58 -42.71
C GLY A 10 52.27 21.29 -42.10
N LYS A 11 53.39 21.37 -41.37
CA LYS A 11 53.98 20.21 -40.68
C LYS A 11 53.08 19.67 -39.56
N ALA A 12 52.53 20.55 -38.72
CA ALA A 12 51.65 20.14 -37.63
C ALA A 12 50.36 19.47 -38.15
N LYS A 13 49.75 20.03 -39.22
CA LYS A 13 48.60 19.43 -39.90
C LYS A 13 48.92 18.06 -40.50
N ASN A 14 50.09 17.92 -41.14
CA ASN A 14 50.52 16.64 -41.70
C ASN A 14 50.67 15.56 -40.62
N TYR A 15 51.18 15.88 -39.42
CA TYR A 15 51.29 14.89 -38.34
C TYR A 15 49.95 14.47 -37.73
N VAL A 16 48.95 15.36 -37.70
CA VAL A 16 47.58 14.98 -37.28
C VAL A 16 46.98 13.99 -38.28
N LEU A 17 47.20 14.20 -39.58
CA LEU A 17 46.73 13.30 -40.64
C LEU A 17 47.50 11.98 -40.69
N GLU A 18 48.81 12.01 -40.42
CA GLU A 18 49.68 10.84 -40.43
C GLU A 18 49.40 9.90 -39.24
N PHE A 19 49.01 10.44 -38.08
CA PHE A 19 48.76 9.68 -36.85
C PHE A 19 47.34 9.89 -36.30
N PRO A 20 46.28 9.49 -37.05
CA PRO A 20 44.89 9.80 -36.70
C PRO A 20 44.42 9.12 -35.40
N ASN A 21 45.07 8.02 -35.02
CA ASN A 21 44.72 7.23 -33.84
C ASN A 21 45.49 7.62 -32.57
N GLU A 22 46.31 8.69 -32.62
CA GLU A 22 47.20 9.08 -31.51
C GLU A 22 46.72 10.34 -30.76
N HIS A 23 45.48 10.78 -31.00
CA HIS A 23 44.84 11.87 -30.26
C HIS A 23 45.56 13.23 -30.34
N PHE A 24 46.24 13.49 -31.47
CA PHE A 24 46.86 14.77 -31.76
C PHE A 24 45.86 15.82 -32.25
N GLN A 25 46.06 17.05 -31.83
CA GLN A 25 45.33 18.25 -32.26
C GLN A 25 46.35 19.36 -32.56
N THR A 26 45.98 20.32 -33.39
CA THR A 26 46.85 21.47 -33.70
C THR A 26 46.03 22.71 -33.97
N ASP A 27 46.55 23.85 -33.51
CA ASP A 27 46.08 25.20 -33.82
C ASP A 27 46.87 25.85 -34.97
N GLY A 28 47.83 25.13 -35.56
CA GLY A 28 48.73 25.61 -36.60
C GLY A 28 50.11 26.06 -36.09
N GLU A 29 50.29 26.23 -34.78
CA GLU A 29 51.59 26.59 -34.19
C GLU A 29 52.19 25.47 -33.35
N ILE A 30 51.33 24.69 -32.67
CA ILE A 30 51.72 23.61 -31.76
C ILE A 30 51.00 22.32 -32.16
N LEU A 31 51.70 21.18 -32.03
CA LEU A 31 51.07 19.85 -32.05
C LEU A 31 50.82 19.44 -30.60
N TYR A 32 49.56 19.32 -30.21
CA TYR A 32 49.14 18.98 -28.86
C TYR A 32 48.65 17.54 -28.80
N CYS A 33 49.21 16.74 -27.88
CA CYS A 33 48.70 15.42 -27.58
C CYS A 33 47.63 15.52 -26.50
N SER A 34 46.37 15.38 -26.89
CA SER A 34 45.26 15.47 -25.94
C SER A 34 45.24 14.29 -24.96
N ALA A 35 45.82 13.14 -25.31
CA ALA A 35 45.95 12.00 -24.39
C ALA A 35 46.99 12.26 -23.27
N CYS A 36 48.09 12.95 -23.56
CA CYS A 36 49.17 13.20 -22.61
C CYS A 36 49.12 14.60 -21.95
N GLU A 37 48.23 15.46 -22.43
CA GLU A 37 48.07 16.87 -22.06
C GLU A 37 49.36 17.68 -22.20
N LYS A 38 50.08 17.48 -23.31
CA LYS A 38 51.37 18.13 -23.58
C LYS A 38 51.56 18.48 -25.04
N SER A 39 52.28 19.57 -25.29
CA SER A 39 52.82 19.94 -26.60
C SER A 39 53.94 18.98 -27.01
N VAL A 40 53.96 18.60 -28.28
CA VAL A 40 54.95 17.71 -28.90
C VAL A 40 55.72 18.50 -29.97
N SER A 41 57.05 18.38 -29.96
CA SER A 41 57.89 19.06 -30.94
C SER A 41 57.63 18.53 -32.36
N ILE A 42 57.49 19.46 -33.31
CA ILE A 42 57.23 19.21 -34.74
C ILE A 42 58.45 19.47 -35.62
N GLU A 43 59.61 19.72 -35.02
CA GLU A 43 60.85 20.00 -35.74
C GLU A 43 61.30 18.81 -36.59
N GLN A 44 61.18 17.61 -36.02
CA GLN A 44 61.54 16.34 -36.65
C GLN A 44 60.47 15.29 -36.39
N ARG A 45 60.09 14.54 -37.43
CA ARG A 45 59.13 13.43 -37.34
C ARG A 45 59.48 12.42 -36.25
N PHE A 46 60.78 12.17 -36.07
CA PHE A 46 61.27 11.24 -35.05
C PHE A 46 60.80 11.59 -33.63
N LEU A 47 60.71 12.88 -33.28
CA LEU A 47 60.27 13.32 -31.95
C LEU A 47 58.78 13.02 -31.70
N VAL A 48 57.96 13.10 -32.74
CA VAL A 48 56.53 12.72 -32.69
C VAL A 48 56.39 11.21 -32.50
N VAL A 49 57.16 10.42 -33.26
CA VAL A 49 57.17 8.95 -33.12
C VAL A 49 57.70 8.51 -31.74
N GLN A 50 58.73 9.19 -31.23
CA GLN A 50 59.27 8.94 -29.90
C GLN A 50 58.23 9.22 -28.81
N HIS A 51 57.47 10.32 -28.93
CA HIS A 51 56.37 10.64 -28.02
C HIS A 51 55.32 9.50 -27.98
N ILE A 52 54.89 9.02 -29.15
CA ILE A 52 53.94 7.89 -29.27
C ILE A 52 54.50 6.63 -28.60
N GLY A 53 55.82 6.42 -28.69
CA GLY A 53 56.51 5.28 -28.08
C GLY A 53 56.59 5.31 -26.55
N THR A 54 56.38 6.46 -25.91
CA THR A 54 56.54 6.59 -24.45
C THR A 54 55.50 5.78 -23.66
N ALA A 55 55.92 5.23 -22.51
CA ALA A 55 55.03 4.50 -21.60
C ALA A 55 53.81 5.35 -21.18
N LYS A 56 54.05 6.64 -20.89
CA LYS A 56 53.01 7.60 -20.52
C LYS A 56 51.91 7.73 -21.58
N HIS A 57 52.29 7.77 -22.86
CA HIS A 57 51.33 7.89 -23.97
C HIS A 57 50.49 6.62 -24.13
N LYS A 58 51.14 5.45 -24.10
CA LYS A 58 50.46 4.15 -24.19
C LYS A 58 49.44 3.95 -23.06
N GLU A 59 49.81 4.27 -21.83
CA GLU A 59 48.92 4.18 -20.66
C GLU A 59 47.77 5.19 -20.73
N SER A 60 48.06 6.43 -21.11
CA SER A 60 47.04 7.49 -21.18
C SER A 60 46.00 7.24 -22.28
N LYS A 61 46.42 6.66 -23.40
CA LYS A 61 45.55 6.23 -24.50
C LYS A 61 44.57 5.14 -24.07
N ILE A 62 45.06 4.11 -23.37
CA ILE A 62 44.24 3.01 -22.84
C ILE A 62 43.23 3.55 -21.80
N ARG A 63 43.68 4.44 -20.91
CA ARG A 63 42.83 5.07 -19.89
C ARG A 63 41.68 5.88 -20.51
N ARG A 64 41.92 6.65 -21.58
CA ARG A 64 40.86 7.41 -22.28
C ARG A 64 39.89 6.53 -23.05
N GLN A 65 40.32 5.39 -23.61
CA GLN A 65 39.40 4.42 -24.23
C GLN A 65 38.43 3.81 -23.22
N LYS A 66 38.92 3.45 -22.01
CA LYS A 66 38.05 3.01 -20.91
C LYS A 66 37.09 4.11 -20.43
N PHE A 67 37.56 5.36 -20.37
CA PHE A 67 36.73 6.49 -19.97
C PHE A 67 35.62 6.80 -21.00
N LYS A 68 35.89 6.66 -22.32
CA LYS A 68 34.85 6.75 -23.36
C LYS A 68 33.79 5.65 -23.21
N GLN A 69 34.16 4.40 -22.91
CA GLN A 69 33.19 3.33 -22.63
C GLN A 69 32.31 3.62 -21.40
N GLN A 70 32.81 4.35 -20.40
CA GLN A 70 32.02 4.78 -19.24
C GLN A 70 31.14 6.02 -19.52
N LEU A 71 31.55 6.96 -20.38
CA LEU A 71 30.77 8.18 -20.66
C LEU A 71 29.58 7.93 -21.60
N PHE A 72 29.68 7.00 -22.56
CA PHE A 72 28.59 6.63 -23.47
C PHE A 72 27.45 5.85 -22.78
N ALA A 73 27.55 5.55 -21.49
CA ALA A 73 26.45 4.99 -20.69
C ALA A 73 25.44 6.06 -20.19
N SER A 74 25.66 7.35 -20.47
CA SER A 74 24.88 8.44 -19.86
C SER A 74 24.13 9.37 -20.84
N THR A 75 24.06 9.04 -22.13
CA THR A 75 23.20 9.76 -23.09
C THR A 75 22.25 8.80 -23.78
N THR A 76 21.00 8.83 -23.32
CA THR A 76 19.77 8.50 -24.08
C THR A 76 19.95 7.51 -25.23
N SER A 77 20.01 6.22 -24.90
CA SER A 77 19.50 5.21 -25.81
C SER A 77 18.11 4.82 -25.32
N SER A 78 17.08 5.23 -26.06
CA SER A 78 15.91 4.38 -26.25
C SER A 78 16.32 3.11 -27.02
N GLY A 79 17.32 2.39 -26.50
CA GLY A 79 17.68 1.08 -26.99
C GLY A 79 16.50 0.19 -26.63
N ASN A 80 15.90 -0.45 -27.63
CA ASN A 80 14.84 -1.44 -27.44
C ASN A 80 15.17 -2.31 -26.23
N LYS A 81 14.51 -2.05 -25.11
CA LYS A 81 14.71 -2.82 -23.89
C LYS A 81 14.36 -4.26 -24.22
N ASN A 82 15.09 -5.18 -23.62
CA ASN A 82 14.89 -6.59 -23.91
C ASN A 82 13.46 -6.99 -23.47
N SER A 83 12.60 -7.29 -24.44
CA SER A 83 11.18 -7.60 -24.22
C SER A 83 11.03 -8.80 -23.29
N PHE A 84 11.86 -9.83 -23.48
CA PHE A 84 11.89 -11.01 -22.62
C PHE A 84 12.21 -10.65 -21.16
N ILE A 85 13.18 -9.77 -20.91
CA ILE A 85 13.48 -9.34 -19.53
C ILE A 85 12.32 -8.54 -18.93
N SER A 86 11.66 -7.68 -19.71
CA SER A 86 10.48 -6.95 -19.26
C SER A 86 9.34 -7.90 -18.86
N GLU A 87 9.03 -8.88 -19.71
CA GLU A 87 8.00 -9.89 -19.43
C GLU A 87 8.36 -10.78 -18.24
N LEU A 88 9.64 -11.19 -18.14
CA LEU A 88 10.14 -11.94 -16.99
C LEU A 88 9.97 -11.15 -15.69
N CYS A 89 10.30 -9.85 -15.70
CA CYS A 89 10.11 -8.98 -14.54
C CYS A 89 8.64 -8.89 -14.12
N ARG A 90 7.73 -8.70 -15.09
CA ARG A 90 6.29 -8.69 -14.83
C ARG A 90 5.80 -10.00 -14.24
N ALA A 91 6.23 -11.12 -14.81
CA ALA A 91 5.86 -12.44 -14.32
C ALA A 91 6.31 -12.63 -12.87
N PHE A 92 7.54 -12.23 -12.53
CA PHE A 92 8.05 -12.33 -11.16
C PHE A 92 7.29 -11.42 -10.19
N ILE A 93 7.02 -10.18 -10.57
CA ILE A 93 6.25 -9.23 -9.73
C ILE A 93 4.82 -9.74 -9.51
N HIS A 94 4.13 -10.17 -10.56
CA HIS A 94 2.77 -10.69 -10.46
C HIS A 94 2.68 -11.99 -9.66
N ALA A 95 3.73 -12.82 -9.72
CA ALA A 95 3.84 -14.05 -8.92
C ALA A 95 4.36 -13.83 -7.49
N ASP A 96 4.63 -12.57 -7.08
CA ASP A 96 5.24 -12.23 -5.78
C ASP A 96 6.58 -12.95 -5.52
N ILE A 97 7.36 -13.11 -6.58
CA ILE A 97 8.71 -13.68 -6.53
C ILE A 97 9.73 -12.52 -6.51
N PRO A 98 10.63 -12.45 -5.51
CA PRO A 98 11.65 -11.42 -5.48
C PRO A 98 12.55 -11.49 -6.71
N ILE A 99 12.83 -10.33 -7.31
CA ILE A 99 13.78 -10.23 -8.42
C ILE A 99 15.17 -10.76 -8.04
N SER A 100 15.58 -10.64 -6.78
CA SER A 100 16.83 -11.24 -6.28
C SER A 100 16.94 -12.75 -6.50
N LYS A 101 15.81 -13.45 -6.71
CA LYS A 101 15.84 -14.89 -7.05
C LYS A 101 16.45 -15.16 -8.42
N LEU A 102 16.45 -14.19 -9.33
CA LEU A 102 17.12 -14.30 -10.64
C LEU A 102 18.65 -14.34 -10.52
N GLU A 103 19.22 -13.98 -9.37
CA GLU A 103 20.65 -14.12 -9.08
C GLU A 103 21.04 -15.54 -8.65
N ASN A 104 20.06 -16.42 -8.38
CA ASN A 104 20.34 -17.81 -8.10
C ASN A 104 20.97 -18.48 -9.34
N LYS A 105 22.19 -19.02 -9.19
CA LYS A 105 22.99 -19.59 -10.29
C LYS A 105 22.24 -20.65 -11.09
N SER A 106 21.50 -21.54 -10.43
CA SER A 106 20.77 -22.63 -11.09
C SER A 106 19.59 -22.10 -11.90
N LEU A 107 18.80 -21.18 -11.34
CA LEU A 107 17.68 -20.55 -12.04
C LEU A 107 18.17 -19.69 -13.21
N ASN A 108 19.23 -18.92 -13.00
CA ASN A 108 19.84 -18.08 -14.03
C ASN A 108 20.37 -18.92 -15.20
N ALA A 109 21.10 -20.00 -14.91
CA ALA A 109 21.61 -20.92 -15.92
C ALA A 109 20.48 -21.63 -16.67
N PHE A 110 19.42 -22.05 -15.97
CA PHE A 110 18.22 -22.61 -16.59
C PHE A 110 17.57 -21.62 -17.57
N LEU A 111 17.27 -20.41 -17.12
CA LEU A 111 16.64 -19.39 -17.95
C LEU A 111 17.53 -19.06 -19.16
N THR A 112 18.83 -18.86 -18.94
CA THR A 112 19.79 -18.59 -20.02
C THR A 112 19.85 -19.73 -21.04
N LYS A 113 19.88 -20.99 -20.59
CA LYS A 113 19.92 -22.17 -21.46
C LYS A 113 18.72 -22.28 -22.37
N TYR A 114 17.51 -22.09 -21.84
CA TYR A 114 16.28 -22.33 -22.59
C TYR A 114 15.79 -21.11 -23.37
N THR A 115 16.25 -19.90 -23.04
CA THR A 115 15.82 -18.67 -23.72
C THR A 115 16.88 -18.08 -24.63
N GLY A 116 18.15 -18.47 -24.45
CA GLY A 116 19.30 -17.84 -25.12
C GLY A 116 19.58 -16.41 -24.63
N GLN A 117 18.86 -15.92 -23.63
CA GLN A 117 18.98 -14.55 -23.12
C GLN A 117 19.80 -14.53 -21.82
N LEU A 118 20.75 -13.60 -21.72
CA LEU A 118 21.47 -13.35 -20.47
C LEU A 118 20.55 -12.62 -19.50
N ILE A 119 20.41 -13.17 -18.29
CA ILE A 119 19.61 -12.56 -17.22
C ILE A 119 20.47 -11.49 -16.51
N PRO A 120 20.06 -10.20 -16.53
CA PRO A 120 20.80 -9.14 -15.86
C PRO A 120 20.78 -9.32 -14.33
N ASN A 121 21.73 -8.70 -13.65
CA ASN A 121 21.74 -8.65 -12.18
C ASN A 121 20.56 -7.82 -11.63
N GLU A 122 20.26 -8.00 -10.34
CA GLU A 122 19.09 -7.36 -9.70
C GLU A 122 19.12 -5.83 -9.84
N SER A 123 20.28 -5.21 -9.66
CA SER A 123 20.43 -3.75 -9.77
C SER A 123 20.05 -3.22 -11.16
N THR A 124 20.45 -3.94 -12.21
CA THR A 124 20.09 -3.59 -13.60
C THR A 124 18.60 -3.76 -13.84
N ILE A 125 17.99 -4.82 -13.30
CA ILE A 125 16.55 -5.07 -13.41
C ILE A 125 15.75 -3.96 -12.71
N ARG A 126 16.10 -3.62 -11.47
CA ARG A 126 15.43 -2.59 -10.67
C ARG A 126 15.45 -1.24 -11.38
N LYS A 127 16.63 -0.79 -11.82
CA LYS A 127 16.78 0.53 -12.45
C LYS A 127 16.04 0.63 -13.78
N ASN A 128 16.20 -0.38 -14.63
CA ASN A 128 15.79 -0.25 -16.03
C ASN A 128 14.39 -0.78 -16.32
N TYR A 129 13.90 -1.78 -15.57
CA TYR A 129 12.65 -2.47 -15.88
C TYR A 129 11.56 -2.24 -14.81
N ILE A 130 11.90 -2.25 -13.52
CA ILE A 130 10.89 -2.01 -12.45
C ILE A 130 10.35 -0.58 -12.50
N THR A 131 11.24 0.40 -12.68
CA THR A 131 10.83 1.82 -12.82
C THR A 131 9.81 2.01 -13.93
N GLU A 132 9.98 1.31 -15.06
CA GLU A 132 9.04 1.38 -16.18
C GLU A 132 7.69 0.74 -15.83
N ILE A 133 7.68 -0.44 -15.21
CA ILE A 133 6.46 -1.10 -14.74
C ILE A 133 5.70 -0.20 -13.75
N TYR A 134 6.43 0.49 -12.85
CA TYR A 134 5.83 1.48 -11.95
C TYR A 134 5.18 2.64 -12.72
N GLN A 135 5.91 3.26 -13.66
CA GLN A 135 5.39 4.38 -14.45
C GLN A 135 4.21 3.98 -15.33
N GLU A 136 4.21 2.80 -15.91
CA GLU A 136 3.08 2.25 -16.66
C GLU A 136 1.87 2.00 -15.76
N THR A 137 2.09 1.43 -14.57
CA THR A 137 1.01 1.21 -13.59
C THR A 137 0.39 2.54 -13.19
N LEU A 138 1.22 3.54 -12.88
CA LEU A 138 0.76 4.88 -12.55
C LEU A 138 0.04 5.54 -13.72
N SER A 139 0.54 5.40 -14.94
CA SER A 139 -0.12 5.90 -16.16
C SER A 139 -1.46 5.22 -16.40
N SER A 140 -1.57 3.92 -16.15
CA SER A 140 -2.84 3.18 -16.22
C SER A 140 -3.85 3.71 -15.19
N ILE A 141 -3.42 3.95 -13.94
CA ILE A 141 -4.26 4.56 -12.91
C ILE A 141 -4.74 5.96 -13.36
N ARG A 142 -3.83 6.80 -13.87
CA ARG A 142 -4.15 8.13 -14.40
C ARG A 142 -5.10 8.07 -15.60
N ASN A 143 -4.96 7.09 -16.49
CA ASN A 143 -5.86 6.93 -17.64
C ASN A 143 -7.26 6.49 -17.23
N ILE A 144 -7.39 5.72 -16.15
CA ILE A 144 -8.70 5.32 -15.62
C ILE A 144 -9.38 6.50 -14.92
N ILE A 145 -8.65 7.21 -14.07
CA ILE A 145 -9.17 8.33 -13.27
C ILE A 145 -9.40 9.57 -14.13
N GLN A 146 -8.43 9.90 -14.99
CA GLN A 146 -8.36 11.13 -15.79
C GLN A 146 -8.47 12.37 -14.90
N ASP A 147 -9.29 13.33 -15.31
CA ASP A 147 -9.72 14.47 -14.50
C ASP A 147 -11.04 14.18 -13.79
N GLY A 148 -11.48 12.91 -13.69
CA GLY A 148 -12.77 12.58 -13.08
C GLY A 148 -12.81 12.87 -11.58
N PRO A 149 -14.01 13.04 -11.00
CA PRO A 149 -14.15 13.18 -9.57
C PRO A 149 -13.65 11.91 -8.86
N ILE A 150 -13.00 12.09 -7.71
CA ILE A 150 -12.40 11.00 -6.94
C ILE A 150 -12.83 11.05 -5.48
N TRP A 151 -12.70 9.88 -4.85
CA TRP A 151 -12.58 9.78 -3.42
C TRP A 151 -11.16 9.34 -3.05
N VAL A 152 -10.70 9.77 -1.87
CA VAL A 152 -9.39 9.46 -1.31
C VAL A 152 -9.58 8.81 0.06
N SER A 153 -8.80 7.79 0.39
CA SER A 153 -8.72 7.27 1.75
C SER A 153 -7.27 7.14 2.18
N ILE A 154 -6.98 7.62 3.38
CA ILE A 154 -5.64 7.55 3.98
C ILE A 154 -5.79 6.92 5.35
N ASP A 155 -4.82 6.08 5.66
CA ASP A 155 -4.62 5.49 6.96
C ASP A 155 -3.14 5.20 7.13
N GLU A 156 -2.74 4.90 8.36
CA GLU A 156 -1.36 4.60 8.69
C GLU A 156 -1.22 3.35 9.55
N THR A 157 -0.08 2.70 9.42
CA THR A 157 0.31 1.58 10.26
C THR A 157 1.74 1.79 10.74
N VAL A 158 2.08 1.12 11.84
CA VAL A 158 3.47 0.85 12.18
C VAL A 158 3.84 -0.54 11.66
N ASP A 159 4.94 -0.65 10.93
CA ASP A 159 5.40 -1.93 10.42
C ASP A 159 6.26 -2.70 11.44
N VAL A 160 6.71 -3.90 11.06
CA VAL A 160 7.49 -4.78 11.95
C VAL A 160 8.88 -4.22 12.33
N GLU A 161 9.37 -3.24 11.58
CA GLU A 161 10.62 -2.52 11.84
C GLU A 161 10.38 -1.20 12.59
N GLY A 162 9.14 -0.94 13.03
CA GLY A 162 8.77 0.27 13.77
C GLY A 162 8.60 1.51 12.89
N ARG A 163 8.56 1.38 11.56
CA ARG A 163 8.40 2.51 10.65
C ARG A 163 6.93 2.88 10.53
N HIS A 164 6.64 4.18 10.58
CA HIS A 164 5.32 4.70 10.27
C HIS A 164 5.12 4.70 8.75
N VAL A 165 4.04 4.10 8.29
CA VAL A 165 3.73 3.93 6.86
C VAL A 165 2.32 4.42 6.61
N GLY A 166 2.17 5.37 5.69
CA GLY A 166 0.89 5.84 5.22
C GLY A 166 0.55 5.26 3.84
N ASN A 167 -0.65 4.72 3.71
CA ASN A 167 -1.17 4.26 2.43
C ASN A 167 -2.28 5.20 1.96
N VAL A 168 -2.26 5.54 0.67
CA VAL A 168 -3.24 6.39 0.03
C VAL A 168 -3.96 5.59 -1.05
N ILE A 169 -5.25 5.38 -0.82
CA ILE A 169 -6.17 4.76 -1.77
C ILE A 169 -6.92 5.86 -2.49
N VAL A 170 -7.06 5.73 -3.81
CA VAL A 170 -7.91 6.59 -4.62
C VAL A 170 -8.89 5.76 -5.44
N GLY A 171 -10.09 6.28 -5.64
CA GLY A 171 -11.05 5.68 -6.56
C GLY A 171 -11.81 6.74 -7.33
N LYS A 172 -12.14 6.43 -8.59
CA LYS A 172 -12.98 7.30 -9.42
C LYS A 172 -14.43 7.20 -8.95
N LEU A 173 -15.08 8.35 -8.79
CA LEU A 173 -16.52 8.47 -8.58
C LEU A 173 -17.19 8.54 -9.96
N SER A 174 -18.19 7.69 -10.17
CA SER A 174 -18.98 7.62 -11.40
C SER A 174 -20.30 6.89 -11.16
N GLU A 175 -21.21 6.99 -12.13
CA GLU A 175 -22.47 6.22 -12.14
C GLU A 175 -22.28 4.69 -12.16
N THR A 176 -21.09 4.22 -12.51
CA THR A 176 -20.69 2.82 -12.44
C THR A 176 -19.56 2.62 -11.44
N PHE A 177 -19.49 1.45 -10.83
CA PHE A 177 -18.43 1.13 -9.89
C PHE A 177 -17.05 1.15 -10.58
N SER A 178 -16.12 1.92 -10.02
CA SER A 178 -14.71 1.89 -10.40
C SER A 178 -13.88 1.21 -9.31
N LYS A 179 -12.94 0.36 -9.73
CA LYS A 179 -12.03 -0.32 -8.80
C LYS A 179 -11.05 0.71 -8.21
N PRO A 180 -10.86 0.75 -6.88
CA PRO A 180 -9.89 1.65 -6.27
C PRO A 180 -8.44 1.14 -6.40
N PHE A 181 -7.51 2.07 -6.26
CA PHE A 181 -6.08 1.86 -6.45
C PHE A 181 -5.29 2.32 -5.22
N LEU A 182 -4.27 1.55 -4.84
CA LEU A 182 -3.20 2.04 -3.98
C LEU A 182 -2.33 2.98 -4.82
N LEU A 183 -2.52 4.28 -4.62
CA LEU A 183 -1.81 5.31 -5.36
C LEU A 183 -0.42 5.57 -4.78
N ASN A 184 -0.34 5.62 -3.46
CA ASN A 184 0.90 5.95 -2.77
C ASN A 184 1.07 5.12 -1.49
N CYS A 185 2.30 4.67 -1.25
CA CYS A 185 2.73 4.02 -0.02
C CYS A 185 4.02 4.72 0.40
N ALA A 186 3.97 5.45 1.52
CA ALA A 186 5.07 6.32 1.92
C ALA A 186 5.42 6.14 3.39
N GLN A 187 6.71 6.23 3.69
CA GLN A 187 7.18 6.35 5.05
C GLN A 187 6.82 7.73 5.58
N LEU A 188 6.29 7.76 6.79
CA LEU A 188 6.03 8.98 7.54
C LEU A 188 7.11 9.13 8.61
N GLU A 189 7.59 10.35 8.83
CA GLU A 189 8.50 10.64 9.95
C GLU A 189 7.81 10.40 11.30
N LYS A 190 6.51 10.68 11.36
CA LYS A 190 5.64 10.56 12.54
C LYS A 190 4.17 10.55 12.11
N CYS A 191 3.29 9.97 12.92
CA CYS A 191 1.84 10.01 12.70
C CYS A 191 1.24 11.26 13.35
N ASN A 192 0.92 12.30 12.55
CA ASN A 192 0.14 13.45 13.01
C ASN A 192 -0.52 14.16 11.82
N HIS A 193 -1.37 15.14 12.12
CA HIS A 193 -2.15 15.87 11.11
C HIS A 193 -1.30 16.53 10.01
N LYS A 194 -0.08 17.04 10.31
CA LYS A 194 0.76 17.69 9.30
C LYS A 194 1.35 16.69 8.31
N THR A 195 1.81 15.54 8.80
CA THR A 195 2.39 14.50 7.94
C THR A 195 1.35 13.82 7.07
N ILE A 196 0.12 13.65 7.58
CA ILE A 196 -1.02 13.17 6.79
C ILE A 196 -1.42 14.20 5.73
N ALA A 197 -1.53 15.49 6.07
CA ALA A 197 -1.83 16.54 5.09
C ALA A 197 -0.78 16.62 3.98
N LYS A 198 0.51 16.50 4.33
CA LYS A 198 1.60 16.41 3.36
C LYS A 198 1.45 15.17 2.48
N LEU A 199 1.21 14.00 3.07
CA LEU A 199 1.01 12.75 2.31
C LEU A 199 -0.15 12.86 1.31
N PHE A 200 -1.25 13.48 1.72
CA PHE A 200 -2.40 13.74 0.86
C PHE A 200 -1.99 14.59 -0.35
N ASN A 201 -1.35 15.74 -0.12
CA ASN A 201 -0.94 16.66 -1.18
C ASN A 201 0.11 16.04 -2.14
N ASP A 202 1.10 15.34 -1.59
CA ASP A 202 2.10 14.61 -2.37
C ASP A 202 1.43 13.56 -3.27
N SER A 203 0.39 12.90 -2.78
CA SER A 203 -0.36 11.89 -3.54
C SER A 203 -1.24 12.52 -4.61
N MET A 204 -1.87 13.66 -4.35
CA MET A 204 -2.63 14.38 -5.39
C MET A 204 -1.72 14.88 -6.51
N SER A 205 -0.51 15.32 -6.18
CA SER A 205 0.52 15.70 -7.16
C SER A 205 1.02 14.50 -7.97
N LEU A 206 1.08 13.32 -7.35
CA LEU A 206 1.40 12.06 -8.04
C LEU A 206 0.29 11.68 -9.03
N LEU A 207 -0.98 11.90 -8.69
CA LEU A 207 -2.10 11.64 -9.60
C LEU A 207 -2.14 12.64 -10.76
N TRP A 208 -2.03 13.94 -10.47
CA TRP A 208 -2.11 15.01 -11.46
C TRP A 208 -0.80 15.83 -11.55
N PRO A 209 0.20 15.35 -12.31
CA PRO A 209 1.51 15.99 -12.38
C PRO A 209 1.50 17.38 -13.04
N ASN A 210 0.45 17.70 -13.82
CA ASN A 210 0.31 18.97 -14.54
C ASN A 210 -0.56 20.00 -13.78
N GLY A 211 -0.83 19.76 -12.49
CA GLY A 211 -1.66 20.62 -11.65
C GLY A 211 -2.80 19.84 -10.99
N VAL A 212 -2.87 19.94 -9.66
CA VAL A 212 -3.87 19.25 -8.85
C VAL A 212 -5.27 19.75 -9.18
N LYS A 213 -6.20 18.82 -9.40
CA LYS A 213 -7.61 19.11 -9.67
C LYS A 213 -8.40 19.20 -8.36
N HIS A 214 -8.25 20.33 -7.66
CA HIS A 214 -8.83 20.55 -6.33
C HIS A 214 -10.36 20.32 -6.28
N GLU A 215 -11.08 20.82 -7.29
CA GLU A 215 -12.54 20.66 -7.41
C GLU A 215 -12.99 19.21 -7.63
N ASN A 216 -12.08 18.31 -8.01
CA ASN A 216 -12.42 16.94 -8.38
C ASN A 216 -12.17 15.96 -7.23
N VAL A 217 -11.78 16.43 -6.05
CA VAL A 217 -11.73 15.60 -4.84
C VAL A 217 -13.01 15.82 -4.04
N LEU A 218 -13.95 14.88 -4.16
CA LEU A 218 -15.29 15.04 -3.57
C LEU A 218 -15.44 14.35 -2.21
N LEU A 219 -14.58 13.38 -1.90
CA LEU A 219 -14.70 12.62 -0.66
C LEU A 219 -13.31 12.26 -0.11
N PHE A 220 -13.12 12.52 1.18
CA PHE A 220 -11.95 12.07 1.92
C PHE A 220 -12.38 11.20 3.10
N LEU A 221 -11.89 9.96 3.12
CA LEU A 221 -12.31 8.91 4.04
C LEU A 221 -11.16 8.48 4.95
N THR A 222 -11.31 8.70 6.25
CA THR A 222 -10.29 8.38 7.26
C THR A 222 -10.87 7.56 8.40
N ASP A 223 -10.04 7.14 9.34
CA ASP A 223 -10.53 6.76 10.66
C ASP A 223 -11.03 8.01 11.44
N ALA A 224 -11.50 7.78 12.67
CA ALA A 224 -12.00 8.85 13.56
C ALA A 224 -10.93 9.38 14.53
N ALA A 225 -9.64 9.12 14.30
CA ALA A 225 -8.58 9.59 15.17
C ALA A 225 -8.52 11.13 15.15
N PRO A 226 -8.29 11.80 16.30
CA PRO A 226 -8.33 13.26 16.37
C PRO A 226 -7.38 13.97 15.40
N TYR A 227 -6.20 13.41 15.11
CA TYR A 227 -5.28 14.00 14.14
C TYR A 227 -5.71 13.78 12.69
N MET A 228 -6.43 12.71 12.36
CA MET A 228 -7.00 12.50 11.03
C MET A 228 -8.10 13.51 10.75
N VAL A 229 -9.02 13.70 11.70
CA VAL A 229 -10.06 14.74 11.63
C VAL A 229 -9.42 16.12 11.51
N LYS A 230 -8.40 16.42 12.34
CA LYS A 230 -7.67 17.69 12.24
C LYS A 230 -6.96 17.88 10.90
N SER A 231 -6.42 16.80 10.31
CA SER A 231 -5.83 16.83 8.98
C SER A 231 -6.87 17.12 7.91
N ALA A 232 -8.02 16.45 7.97
CA ALA A 232 -9.10 16.64 7.02
C ALA A 232 -9.63 18.08 7.02
N VAL A 233 -9.82 18.67 8.21
CA VAL A 233 -10.19 20.09 8.35
C VAL A 233 -9.16 21.01 7.68
N ALA A 234 -7.86 20.75 7.87
CA ALA A 234 -6.80 21.55 7.26
C ALA A 234 -6.73 21.38 5.73
N ILE A 235 -6.95 20.15 5.24
CA ILE A 235 -7.00 19.86 3.80
C ILE A 235 -8.21 20.55 3.17
N ASN A 236 -9.38 20.50 3.82
CA ASN A 236 -10.64 21.02 3.29
C ASN A 236 -10.59 22.47 2.83
N VAL A 237 -9.71 23.29 3.44
CA VAL A 237 -9.45 24.68 3.04
C VAL A 237 -9.05 24.81 1.56
N PHE A 238 -8.40 23.78 1.00
CA PHE A 238 -7.92 23.75 -0.39
C PHE A 238 -8.79 22.92 -1.34
N TYR A 239 -9.81 22.23 -0.83
CA TYR A 239 -10.65 21.31 -1.61
C TYR A 239 -12.12 21.62 -1.29
N PRO A 240 -12.71 22.66 -1.91
CA PRO A 240 -13.98 23.23 -1.47
C PRO A 240 -15.18 22.28 -1.57
N LYS A 241 -15.13 21.30 -2.47
CA LYS A 241 -16.17 20.27 -2.65
C LYS A 241 -15.96 19.01 -1.82
N MET A 242 -14.87 18.92 -1.07
CA MET A 242 -14.50 17.68 -0.38
C MET A 242 -15.38 17.45 0.85
N ILE A 243 -16.07 16.32 0.86
CA ILE A 243 -16.75 15.82 2.05
C ILE A 243 -15.74 15.01 2.86
N HIS A 244 -15.53 15.35 4.14
CA HIS A 244 -14.78 14.48 5.05
C HIS A 244 -15.71 13.51 5.76
N LEU A 245 -15.47 12.21 5.57
CA LEU A 245 -16.18 11.14 6.25
C LEU A 245 -15.22 10.30 7.09
N THR A 246 -15.60 9.97 8.32
CA THR A 246 -14.92 8.93 9.10
C THR A 246 -15.54 7.55 8.83
N CYS A 247 -14.73 6.51 8.81
CA CYS A 247 -15.14 5.15 8.44
C CYS A 247 -16.29 4.63 9.31
N LEU A 248 -17.44 4.34 8.69
CA LEU A 248 -18.64 3.89 9.41
C LEU A 248 -18.52 2.46 9.94
N ALA A 249 -17.82 1.57 9.23
CA ALA A 249 -17.54 0.22 9.74
C ALA A 249 -16.65 0.24 11.00
N HIS A 250 -15.64 1.13 11.03
CA HIS A 250 -14.86 1.37 12.23
C HIS A 250 -15.73 2.00 13.34
N GLY A 251 -16.66 2.89 12.97
CA GLY A 251 -17.68 3.39 13.88
C GLY A 251 -18.48 2.29 14.58
N LEU A 252 -19.09 1.38 13.81
CA LEU A 252 -19.81 0.22 14.35
C LEU A 252 -18.92 -0.70 15.18
N HIS A 253 -17.66 -0.88 14.78
CA HIS A 253 -16.70 -1.66 15.56
C HIS A 253 -16.48 -1.07 16.97
N ARG A 254 -16.36 0.26 17.10
CA ARG A 254 -16.20 0.95 18.40
C ARG A 254 -17.43 0.80 19.30
N ILE A 255 -18.61 0.67 18.72
CA ILE A 255 -19.84 0.32 19.45
C ILE A 255 -19.69 -1.12 19.97
N GLY A 256 -19.27 -2.06 19.12
CA GLY A 256 -18.93 -3.44 19.51
C GLY A 256 -17.89 -3.53 20.64
N GLU A 257 -16.87 -2.67 20.64
CA GLU A 257 -15.88 -2.59 21.73
C GLU A 257 -16.49 -2.14 23.06
N THR A 258 -17.47 -1.23 23.02
CA THR A 258 -18.19 -0.76 24.21
C THR A 258 -19.01 -1.89 24.81
N ILE A 259 -19.70 -2.67 23.97
CA ILE A 259 -20.42 -3.88 24.38
C ILE A 259 -19.44 -4.88 25.00
N ARG A 260 -18.32 -5.17 24.32
CA ARG A 260 -17.29 -6.11 24.81
C ARG A 260 -16.76 -5.72 26.19
N ALA A 261 -16.49 -4.44 26.41
CA ALA A 261 -15.97 -3.95 27.68
C ALA A 261 -16.91 -4.25 28.87
N LYS A 262 -18.22 -4.31 28.63
CA LYS A 262 -19.24 -4.58 29.67
C LYS A 262 -19.36 -6.07 29.99
N PHE A 263 -18.98 -6.94 29.06
CA PHE A 263 -19.01 -8.40 29.23
C PHE A 263 -17.62 -9.00 29.43
N TYR A 264 -16.86 -8.47 30.39
CA TYR A 264 -15.48 -8.89 30.66
C TYR A 264 -15.35 -10.41 30.96
N LYS A 265 -16.36 -11.04 31.56
CA LYS A 265 -16.35 -12.49 31.84
C LYS A 265 -16.48 -13.31 30.56
N VAL A 266 -17.30 -12.86 29.59
CA VAL A 266 -17.44 -13.48 28.27
C VAL A 266 -16.15 -13.28 27.46
N ASP A 267 -15.61 -12.07 27.44
CA ASP A 267 -14.33 -11.76 26.80
C ASP A 267 -13.20 -12.63 27.37
N LYS A 268 -13.16 -12.78 28.70
CA LYS A 268 -12.20 -13.67 29.38
C LYS A 268 -12.42 -15.13 29.02
N LEU A 269 -13.67 -15.62 28.96
CA LEU A 269 -13.95 -16.99 28.55
C LEU A 269 -13.38 -17.27 27.15
N ILE A 270 -13.72 -16.42 26.18
CA ILE A 270 -13.25 -16.55 24.80
C ILE A 270 -11.72 -16.56 24.75
N ALA A 271 -11.07 -15.66 25.49
CA ALA A 271 -9.61 -15.58 25.56
C ALA A 271 -8.96 -16.81 26.21
N GLU A 272 -9.55 -17.37 27.29
CA GLU A 272 -9.00 -18.56 27.95
C GLU A 272 -9.19 -19.81 27.11
N VAL A 273 -10.37 -20.03 26.51
CA VAL A 273 -10.61 -21.18 25.63
C VAL A 273 -9.74 -21.11 24.36
N LYS A 274 -9.51 -19.91 23.81
CA LYS A 274 -8.50 -19.73 22.74
C LYS A 274 -7.13 -20.30 23.14
N LYS A 275 -6.65 -19.99 24.35
CA LYS A 275 -5.35 -20.51 24.85
C LYS A 275 -5.35 -22.03 25.05
N ILE A 276 -6.51 -22.67 25.20
CA ILE A 276 -6.60 -24.14 25.32
C ILE A 276 -6.24 -24.80 23.99
N PHE A 277 -6.71 -24.27 22.87
CA PHE A 277 -6.51 -24.89 21.55
C PHE A 277 -5.29 -24.34 20.80
N LEU A 278 -4.78 -23.17 21.18
CA LEU A 278 -3.63 -22.55 20.54
C LEU A 278 -2.38 -23.42 20.65
N LYS A 279 -1.86 -23.87 19.49
CA LYS A 279 -0.66 -24.71 19.36
C LYS A 279 -0.74 -26.02 20.18
N ALA A 280 -1.92 -26.62 20.28
CA ALA A 280 -2.15 -27.82 21.07
C ALA A 280 -2.81 -28.95 20.27
N PRO A 281 -2.04 -29.70 19.45
CA PRO A 281 -2.59 -30.73 18.56
C PRO A 281 -3.45 -31.77 19.28
N SER A 282 -3.02 -32.28 20.43
CA SER A 282 -3.76 -33.28 21.21
C SER A 282 -5.13 -32.78 21.71
N ARG A 283 -5.22 -31.50 22.09
CA ARG A 283 -6.49 -30.89 22.52
C ARG A 283 -7.43 -30.63 21.33
N VAL A 284 -6.86 -30.28 20.17
CA VAL A 284 -7.60 -30.15 18.91
C VAL A 284 -8.13 -31.51 18.46
N GLU A 285 -7.31 -32.55 18.51
CA GLU A 285 -7.69 -33.93 18.19
C GLU A 285 -8.84 -34.39 19.11
N LYS A 286 -8.74 -34.11 20.42
CA LYS A 286 -9.81 -34.45 21.36
C LYS A 286 -11.15 -33.78 21.03
N LEU A 287 -11.13 -32.50 20.63
CA LEU A 287 -12.32 -31.80 20.15
C LEU A 287 -12.92 -32.49 18.93
N LYS A 288 -12.06 -32.93 17.99
CA LYS A 288 -12.49 -33.60 16.76
C LYS A 288 -12.96 -35.03 16.98
N GLU A 289 -12.43 -35.75 17.96
CA GLU A 289 -12.96 -37.05 18.39
C GLU A 289 -14.39 -36.93 18.93
N MET A 290 -14.63 -35.95 19.81
CA MET A 290 -15.94 -35.76 20.45
C MET A 290 -16.96 -35.13 19.51
N TYR A 291 -16.53 -34.17 18.68
CA TYR A 291 -17.38 -33.45 17.74
C TYR A 291 -16.67 -33.24 16.39
N PRO A 292 -16.66 -34.25 15.50
CA PRO A 292 -15.91 -34.21 14.23
C PRO A 292 -16.22 -32.98 13.36
N ASN A 293 -17.50 -32.64 13.29
CA ASN A 293 -18.02 -31.56 12.44
C ASN A 293 -17.91 -30.17 13.09
N LEU A 294 -17.52 -30.07 14.37
CA LEU A 294 -17.41 -28.78 15.05
C LEU A 294 -16.12 -28.07 14.59
N SER A 295 -16.24 -26.85 14.07
CA SER A 295 -15.08 -26.01 13.78
C SER A 295 -14.36 -25.62 15.06
N LEU A 296 -13.06 -25.31 14.97
CA LEU A 296 -12.31 -24.81 16.13
C LEU A 296 -12.89 -23.47 16.59
N PRO A 297 -12.85 -23.17 17.91
CA PRO A 297 -13.29 -21.89 18.40
C PRO A 297 -12.60 -20.75 17.64
N PRO A 298 -13.37 -19.75 17.15
CA PRO A 298 -12.80 -18.66 16.39
C PRO A 298 -11.84 -17.86 17.27
N GLU A 299 -10.81 -17.31 16.63
CA GLU A 299 -9.83 -16.45 17.28
C GLU A 299 -10.16 -14.99 16.98
N PRO A 300 -10.73 -14.22 17.93
CA PRO A 300 -10.87 -12.79 17.74
C PRO A 300 -9.53 -12.15 17.45
N ILE A 301 -9.50 -11.32 16.41
CA ILE A 301 -8.35 -10.50 16.05
C ILE A 301 -8.75 -9.08 16.40
N ILE A 302 -8.10 -8.49 17.40
CA ILE A 302 -8.44 -7.15 17.91
C ILE A 302 -8.45 -6.12 16.77
N THR A 303 -7.53 -6.24 15.81
CA THR A 303 -7.42 -5.34 14.66
C THR A 303 -8.35 -5.65 13.49
N ARG A 304 -9.25 -6.65 13.61
CA ARG A 304 -10.25 -6.97 12.57
C ARG A 304 -11.65 -6.80 13.13
N TRP A 305 -12.43 -5.95 12.47
CA TRP A 305 -13.74 -5.52 12.92
C TRP A 305 -14.71 -6.70 13.03
N GLY A 306 -15.58 -6.68 14.04
CA GLY A 306 -16.63 -7.68 14.26
C GLY A 306 -16.17 -9.08 14.74
N THR A 307 -14.88 -9.40 14.77
CA THR A 307 -14.41 -10.78 15.06
C THR A 307 -14.76 -11.29 16.47
N TRP A 308 -14.88 -10.39 17.46
CA TRP A 308 -15.32 -10.76 18.80
C TRP A 308 -16.80 -11.16 18.85
N LEU A 309 -17.67 -10.44 18.13
CA LEU A 309 -19.10 -10.78 18.04
C LEU A 309 -19.31 -12.11 17.30
N ASN A 310 -18.53 -12.39 16.27
CA ASN A 310 -18.50 -13.69 15.63
C ASN A 310 -18.15 -14.82 16.63
N ALA A 311 -17.15 -14.57 17.49
CA ALA A 311 -16.82 -15.52 18.54
C ALA A 311 -17.97 -15.71 19.53
N VAL A 312 -18.59 -14.64 20.01
CA VAL A 312 -19.77 -14.72 20.88
C VAL A 312 -20.86 -15.60 20.26
N LYS A 313 -21.16 -15.40 18.97
CA LYS A 313 -22.15 -16.21 18.24
C LYS A 313 -21.77 -17.70 18.23
N TYR A 314 -20.51 -18.03 17.90
CA TYR A 314 -20.01 -19.40 17.95
C TYR A 314 -20.19 -20.05 19.33
N TYR A 315 -19.83 -19.34 20.41
CA TYR A 315 -19.97 -19.86 21.78
C TYR A 315 -21.44 -19.98 22.19
N CYS A 316 -22.30 -19.07 21.75
CA CYS A 316 -23.75 -19.17 22.00
C CYS A 316 -24.34 -20.43 21.33
N GLU A 317 -23.94 -20.74 20.10
CA GLU A 317 -24.43 -21.90 19.34
C GLU A 317 -23.85 -23.24 19.82
N ASN A 318 -22.63 -23.23 20.36
CA ASN A 318 -21.88 -24.45 20.69
C ASN A 318 -21.51 -24.56 22.18
N PHE A 319 -22.18 -23.81 23.05
CA PHE A 319 -21.82 -23.69 24.47
C PHE A 319 -21.63 -25.04 25.16
N GLU A 320 -22.64 -25.92 25.07
CA GLU A 320 -22.62 -27.22 25.75
C GLU A 320 -21.51 -28.12 25.19
N LYS A 321 -21.33 -28.16 23.85
CA LYS A 321 -20.25 -28.95 23.23
C LYS A 321 -18.86 -28.50 23.69
N ILE A 322 -18.65 -27.19 23.78
CA ILE A 322 -17.37 -26.63 24.26
C ILE A 322 -17.19 -26.92 25.75
N LYS A 323 -18.25 -26.80 26.55
CA LYS A 323 -18.24 -27.14 27.97
C LYS A 323 -17.87 -28.61 28.18
N ASP A 324 -18.47 -29.51 27.42
CA ASP A 324 -18.23 -30.94 27.46
C ASP A 324 -16.76 -31.25 27.15
N VAL A 325 -16.21 -30.74 26.04
CA VAL A 325 -14.79 -30.96 25.69
C VAL A 325 -13.85 -30.40 26.74
N VAL A 326 -14.05 -29.15 27.17
CA VAL A 326 -13.18 -28.50 28.15
C VAL A 326 -13.24 -29.22 29.51
N SER A 327 -14.38 -29.83 29.85
CA SER A 327 -14.51 -30.63 31.07
C SER A 327 -13.56 -31.83 31.12
N THR A 328 -13.25 -32.44 29.96
CA THR A 328 -12.36 -33.61 29.86
C THR A 328 -10.88 -33.31 30.09
N PHE A 329 -10.46 -32.06 29.95
CA PHE A 329 -9.06 -31.68 30.10
C PHE A 329 -8.64 -31.54 31.56
N ASP A 330 -7.46 -32.01 31.92
CA ASP A 330 -6.93 -31.82 33.27
C ASP A 330 -6.73 -30.33 33.58
N SER A 331 -7.33 -29.86 34.68
CA SER A 331 -7.23 -28.48 35.15
C SER A 331 -5.83 -28.07 35.60
N THR A 332 -4.95 -29.03 35.94
CA THR A 332 -3.58 -28.71 36.36
C THR A 332 -2.63 -28.53 35.18
N SER A 333 -2.96 -29.12 34.03
CA SER A 333 -2.14 -29.04 32.81
C SER A 333 -1.98 -27.62 32.23
N ALA A 334 -2.95 -26.72 32.45
CA ALA A 334 -2.81 -25.31 32.12
C ALA A 334 -3.78 -24.41 32.91
N VAL A 335 -3.28 -23.25 33.34
CA VAL A 335 -4.08 -22.21 34.04
C VAL A 335 -5.31 -21.78 33.23
N SER A 336 -5.21 -21.78 31.89
CA SER A 336 -6.34 -21.43 31.01
C SER A 336 -7.48 -22.44 31.08
N ILE A 337 -7.18 -23.74 31.26
CA ILE A 337 -8.19 -24.79 31.39
C ILE A 337 -8.97 -24.60 32.69
N GLN A 338 -8.26 -24.41 33.81
CA GLN A 338 -8.90 -24.16 35.11
C GLN A 338 -9.81 -22.92 35.04
N LYS A 339 -9.31 -21.81 34.47
CA LYS A 339 -10.11 -20.58 34.32
C LYS A 339 -11.32 -20.77 33.40
N ALA A 340 -11.16 -21.47 32.28
CA ALA A 340 -12.27 -21.74 31.36
C ALA A 340 -13.35 -22.61 32.02
N LYS A 341 -12.97 -23.70 32.71
CA LYS A 341 -13.90 -24.55 33.48
C LYS A 341 -14.70 -23.71 34.49
N ASN A 342 -14.01 -22.88 35.26
CA ASN A 342 -14.65 -22.00 36.26
C ASN A 342 -15.63 -21.01 35.63
N LEU A 343 -15.41 -20.55 34.39
CA LEU A 343 -16.30 -19.63 33.69
C LEU A 343 -17.48 -20.37 33.05
N LEU A 344 -17.25 -21.52 32.41
CA LEU A 344 -18.27 -22.35 31.76
C LEU A 344 -19.31 -22.92 32.74
N ASN A 345 -18.98 -22.96 34.03
CA ASN A 345 -19.88 -23.39 35.09
C ASN A 345 -20.68 -22.26 35.74
N LYS A 346 -20.54 -21.00 35.28
CA LYS A 346 -21.35 -19.90 35.80
C LYS A 346 -22.59 -19.67 34.94
N ASP A 347 -23.74 -19.60 35.57
CA ASP A 347 -25.02 -19.39 34.89
C ASP A 347 -25.08 -18.03 34.17
N ASP A 348 -24.41 -17.01 34.72
CA ASP A 348 -24.38 -15.66 34.13
C ASP A 348 -23.68 -15.62 32.77
N ILE A 349 -22.69 -16.50 32.51
CA ILE A 349 -22.02 -16.57 31.20
C ILE A 349 -23.00 -16.96 30.10
N LYS A 350 -23.81 -18.01 30.33
CA LYS A 350 -24.78 -18.50 29.35
C LYS A 350 -25.81 -17.42 29.04
N ASN A 351 -26.33 -16.76 30.07
CA ASN A 351 -27.28 -15.66 29.92
C ASN A 351 -26.66 -14.47 29.17
N ASN A 352 -25.41 -14.12 29.47
CA ASN A 352 -24.70 -13.04 28.78
C ASN A 352 -24.44 -13.35 27.30
N LEU A 353 -24.03 -14.59 26.97
CA LEU A 353 -23.83 -15.02 25.58
C LEU A 353 -25.14 -14.91 24.78
N ILE A 354 -26.25 -15.37 25.35
CA ILE A 354 -27.59 -15.26 24.74
C ILE A 354 -27.95 -13.79 24.54
N TYR A 355 -27.81 -12.96 25.57
CA TYR A 355 -28.15 -11.54 25.50
C TYR A 355 -27.35 -10.82 24.41
N ILE A 356 -26.02 -11.03 24.34
CA ILE A 356 -25.19 -10.40 23.30
C ILE A 356 -25.56 -10.91 21.91
N SER A 357 -25.75 -12.22 21.76
CA SER A 357 -26.07 -12.84 20.46
C SER A 357 -27.40 -12.31 19.90
N VAL A 358 -28.43 -12.24 20.74
CA VAL A 358 -29.76 -11.76 20.35
C VAL A 358 -29.77 -10.25 20.07
N ASN A 359 -29.16 -9.44 20.94
CA ASN A 359 -29.29 -7.99 20.86
C ASN A 359 -28.20 -7.32 20.01
N PHE A 360 -27.07 -7.96 19.75
CA PHE A 360 -25.93 -7.34 19.06
C PHE A 360 -25.30 -8.24 17.98
N GLY A 361 -25.81 -9.46 17.76
CA GLY A 361 -25.30 -10.37 16.73
C GLY A 361 -25.40 -9.79 15.32
N PHE A 362 -26.38 -8.91 15.06
CA PHE A 362 -26.54 -8.25 13.76
C PHE A 362 -25.33 -7.39 13.36
N LEU A 363 -24.62 -6.79 14.33
CA LEU A 363 -23.48 -5.91 14.07
C LEU A 363 -22.35 -6.62 13.32
N GLU A 364 -22.11 -7.91 13.60
CA GLU A 364 -21.10 -8.70 12.88
C GLU A 364 -21.46 -8.83 11.41
N ASN A 365 -22.72 -9.17 11.12
CA ASN A 365 -23.20 -9.34 9.75
C ASN A 365 -23.20 -8.00 9.00
N THR A 366 -23.60 -6.90 9.64
CA THR A 366 -23.56 -5.56 9.05
C THR A 366 -22.14 -5.15 8.71
N ILE A 367 -21.18 -5.28 9.63
CA ILE A 367 -19.76 -4.96 9.38
C ILE A 367 -19.22 -5.79 8.22
N LYS A 368 -19.50 -7.10 8.19
CA LYS A 368 -19.07 -8.00 7.12
C LYS A 368 -19.62 -7.60 5.75
N GLN A 369 -20.88 -7.15 5.69
CA GLN A 369 -21.47 -6.63 4.46
C GLN A 369 -20.83 -5.31 4.02
N LEU A 370 -20.55 -4.41 4.96
CA LEU A 370 -19.86 -3.13 4.73
C LEU A 370 -18.40 -3.29 4.28
N GLU A 371 -17.79 -4.45 4.54
CA GLU A 371 -16.49 -4.82 4.00
C GLU A 371 -16.54 -5.26 2.54
N THR A 372 -17.71 -5.59 1.99
CA THR A 372 -17.83 -5.99 0.58
C THR A 372 -17.57 -4.81 -0.37
N ARG A 373 -17.29 -5.13 -1.64
CA ARG A 373 -17.09 -4.12 -2.71
C ARG A 373 -18.36 -3.97 -3.53
N LYS A 374 -18.46 -2.86 -4.27
CA LYS A 374 -19.50 -2.57 -5.28
C LYS A 374 -20.89 -2.28 -4.72
N MET A 375 -21.00 -2.03 -3.42
CA MET A 375 -22.25 -1.55 -2.83
C MET A 375 -22.48 -0.10 -3.23
N SER A 376 -23.72 0.24 -3.61
CA SER A 376 -24.07 1.64 -3.84
C SER A 376 -24.13 2.42 -2.53
N LEU A 377 -24.07 3.75 -2.61
CA LEU A 377 -24.23 4.62 -1.45
C LEU A 377 -25.56 4.34 -0.74
N VAL A 378 -26.66 4.22 -1.49
CA VAL A 378 -28.00 3.88 -0.99
C VAL A 378 -28.00 2.57 -0.20
N GLN A 379 -27.45 1.50 -0.77
CA GLN A 379 -27.39 0.19 -0.11
C GLN A 379 -26.55 0.24 1.16
N SER A 380 -25.39 0.90 1.10
CA SER A 380 -24.44 0.95 2.20
C SER A 380 -24.94 1.78 3.38
N LEU A 381 -25.59 2.92 3.12
CA LEU A 381 -26.25 3.72 4.16
C LEU A 381 -27.50 3.01 4.71
N GLY A 382 -28.24 2.27 3.88
CA GLY A 382 -29.37 1.45 4.36
C GLY A 382 -28.94 0.42 5.40
N LEU A 383 -27.74 -0.18 5.25
CA LEU A 383 -27.18 -1.08 6.27
C LEU A 383 -26.84 -0.36 7.59
N ILE A 384 -26.39 0.89 7.52
CA ILE A 384 -26.11 1.71 8.70
C ILE A 384 -27.42 2.05 9.42
N GLU A 385 -28.44 2.46 8.69
CA GLU A 385 -29.75 2.80 9.26
C GLU A 385 -30.45 1.60 9.86
N GLU A 386 -30.34 0.42 9.24
CA GLU A 386 -30.87 -0.81 9.83
C GLU A 386 -30.14 -1.16 11.13
N ALA A 387 -28.81 -0.98 11.17
CA ALA A 387 -28.05 -1.16 12.40
C ALA A 387 -28.44 -0.13 13.47
N GLU A 388 -28.64 1.13 13.11
CA GLU A 388 -29.14 2.18 14.03
C GLU A 388 -30.50 1.77 14.63
N LYS A 389 -31.46 1.34 13.79
CA LYS A 389 -32.78 0.86 14.24
C LYS A 389 -32.68 -0.32 15.21
N CYS A 390 -31.83 -1.29 14.89
CA CYS A 390 -31.61 -2.45 15.76
C CYS A 390 -31.05 -2.03 17.13
N ILE A 391 -30.08 -1.10 17.16
CA ILE A 391 -29.53 -0.55 18.41
C ILE A 391 -30.62 0.19 19.21
N GLU A 392 -31.47 0.98 18.52
CA GLU A 392 -32.56 1.73 19.17
C GLU A 392 -33.60 0.83 19.86
N GLN A 393 -33.75 -0.40 19.40
CA GLN A 393 -34.68 -1.36 20.02
C GLN A 393 -34.11 -2.02 21.27
N VAL A 394 -32.80 -1.96 21.50
CA VAL A 394 -32.15 -2.62 22.65
C VAL A 394 -32.60 -1.98 23.96
N GLN A 395 -33.12 -2.81 24.87
CA GLN A 395 -33.65 -2.40 26.16
C GLN A 395 -32.63 -2.62 27.29
N GLY A 396 -32.86 -1.92 28.41
CA GLY A 396 -32.11 -2.04 29.65
C GLY A 396 -30.90 -1.10 29.75
N PRO A 397 -30.18 -1.11 30.89
CA PRO A 397 -29.12 -0.15 31.19
C PRO A 397 -27.99 -0.15 30.15
N LEU A 398 -27.62 -1.32 29.64
CA LEU A 398 -26.60 -1.42 28.59
C LEU A 398 -27.10 -0.86 27.25
N GLY A 399 -28.38 -1.03 26.93
CA GLY A 399 -28.99 -0.46 25.73
C GLY A 399 -28.85 1.05 25.69
N VAL A 400 -29.09 1.73 26.82
CA VAL A 400 -28.91 3.19 26.96
C VAL A 400 -27.46 3.59 26.64
N GLU A 401 -26.48 2.96 27.26
CA GLU A 401 -25.06 3.28 27.03
C GLU A 401 -24.62 3.01 25.58
N VAL A 402 -25.11 1.93 24.96
CA VAL A 402 -24.81 1.60 23.56
C VAL A 402 -25.43 2.62 22.60
N LYS A 403 -26.66 3.10 22.87
CA LYS A 403 -27.30 4.17 22.09
C LYS A 403 -26.54 5.48 22.21
N GLU A 404 -26.17 5.90 23.42
CA GLU A 404 -25.32 7.09 23.64
C GLU A 404 -24.00 6.97 22.88
N LYS A 405 -23.38 5.78 22.90
CA LYS A 405 -22.16 5.50 22.15
C LYS A 405 -22.38 5.62 20.65
N MET A 406 -23.43 5.01 20.12
CA MET A 406 -23.81 5.08 18.70
C MET A 406 -23.98 6.53 18.27
N HIS A 407 -24.78 7.30 18.99
CA HIS A 407 -24.96 8.72 18.72
C HIS A 407 -23.64 9.48 18.77
N SER A 408 -22.78 9.25 19.77
CA SER A 408 -21.48 9.93 19.82
C SER A 408 -20.54 9.52 18.67
N VAL A 409 -20.66 8.33 18.12
CA VAL A 409 -19.78 7.85 17.04
C VAL A 409 -20.28 8.34 15.68
N LEU A 410 -21.59 8.31 15.43
CA LEU A 410 -22.18 8.68 14.15
C LEU A 410 -22.39 10.20 14.03
N HIS A 411 -22.83 10.90 15.08
CA HIS A 411 -23.04 12.37 15.01
C HIS A 411 -21.73 13.18 15.02
N LYS A 412 -20.59 12.59 15.42
CA LYS A 412 -19.26 13.22 15.28
C LYS A 412 -18.69 13.08 13.86
N ASN A 413 -19.49 12.64 12.90
CA ASN A 413 -19.10 12.42 11.53
C ASN A 413 -19.80 13.44 10.61
N PRO A 414 -19.25 14.66 10.45
CA PRO A 414 -19.95 15.75 9.78
C PRO A 414 -20.27 15.45 8.30
N GLY A 415 -19.46 14.62 7.63
CA GLY A 415 -19.76 14.20 6.27
C GLY A 415 -20.89 13.18 6.13
N LEU A 416 -21.32 12.53 7.23
CA LEU A 416 -22.39 11.53 7.19
C LEU A 416 -23.72 12.16 6.82
N ASP A 417 -24.06 13.31 7.42
CA ASP A 417 -25.30 14.01 7.12
C ASP A 417 -25.34 14.43 5.65
N CYS A 418 -24.24 14.97 5.13
CA CYS A 418 -24.14 15.32 3.70
C CYS A 418 -24.35 14.10 2.79
N LEU A 419 -23.78 12.93 3.13
CA LEU A 419 -23.99 11.71 2.35
C LEU A 419 -25.42 11.17 2.46
N LYS A 420 -26.09 11.35 3.61
CA LYS A 420 -27.52 11.03 3.78
C LYS A 420 -28.36 11.89 2.82
N LEU A 421 -28.10 13.20 2.74
CA LEU A 421 -28.78 14.10 1.79
C LEU A 421 -28.56 13.71 0.33
N ILE A 422 -27.33 13.33 -0.05
CA ILE A 422 -27.02 12.84 -1.41
C ILE A 422 -27.80 11.55 -1.72
N ARG A 423 -27.85 10.63 -0.76
CA ARG A 423 -28.59 9.37 -0.88
C ARG A 423 -30.10 9.62 -0.99
N ASP A 424 -30.65 10.59 -0.27
CA ASP A 424 -32.06 10.98 -0.35
C ASP A 424 -32.41 11.45 -1.77
N ILE A 425 -31.54 12.25 -2.41
CA ILE A 425 -31.70 12.66 -3.81
C ILE A 425 -31.64 11.47 -4.77
N HIS A 426 -30.73 10.50 -4.54
CA HIS A 426 -30.71 9.26 -5.33
C HIS A 426 -31.99 8.42 -5.20
N CYS A 427 -32.81 8.69 -4.17
CA CYS A 427 -34.09 8.04 -3.89
C CYS A 427 -35.30 8.94 -4.19
N GLU A 428 -35.15 9.97 -5.04
CA GLU A 428 -36.22 10.90 -5.46
C GLU A 428 -36.80 11.78 -4.33
N MET A 429 -36.07 11.98 -3.22
CA MET A 429 -36.48 12.90 -2.16
C MET A 429 -36.02 14.33 -2.48
N ASN A 430 -36.86 15.07 -3.20
CA ASN A 430 -36.50 16.35 -3.84
C ASN A 430 -36.55 17.60 -2.92
N GLU A 431 -37.02 17.48 -1.68
CA GLU A 431 -37.11 18.62 -0.73
C GLU A 431 -35.80 18.93 0.01
N VAL A 432 -34.69 18.34 -0.45
CA VAL A 432 -33.39 18.41 0.23
C VAL A 432 -32.52 19.55 -0.31
N THR A 433 -31.96 20.36 0.59
CA THR A 433 -30.97 21.41 0.24
C THR A 433 -29.56 20.88 0.46
N LEU A 434 -28.75 20.81 -0.60
CA LEU A 434 -27.34 20.41 -0.54
C LEU A 434 -26.39 21.60 -0.33
N PRO A 435 -25.13 21.34 0.07
CA PRO A 435 -24.07 22.34 0.02
C PRO A 435 -23.99 22.95 -1.39
N ALA A 436 -23.91 24.29 -1.46
CA ALA A 436 -23.95 25.05 -2.72
C ALA A 436 -22.76 24.73 -3.65
N GLU A 437 -21.70 24.13 -3.10
CA GLU A 437 -20.47 23.80 -3.78
C GLU A 437 -20.59 22.56 -4.69
N LEU A 438 -21.54 21.65 -4.43
CA LEU A 438 -21.70 20.41 -5.20
C LEU A 438 -22.64 20.58 -6.40
N THR A 439 -22.19 20.15 -7.58
CA THR A 439 -23.02 20.19 -8.80
C THR A 439 -23.91 18.94 -8.92
N PRO A 440 -24.98 18.98 -9.77
CA PRO A 440 -25.77 17.78 -10.09
C PRO A 440 -24.93 16.59 -10.58
N LEU A 441 -23.87 16.86 -11.35
CA LEU A 441 -22.97 15.83 -11.84
C LEU A 441 -22.10 15.23 -10.73
N ASP A 442 -21.65 16.04 -9.76
CA ASP A 442 -20.92 15.57 -8.59
C ASP A 442 -21.78 14.56 -7.79
N ILE A 443 -23.05 14.91 -7.58
CA ILE A 443 -24.04 14.08 -6.88
C ILE A 443 -24.30 12.78 -7.65
N ALA A 444 -24.51 12.84 -8.98
CA ALA A 444 -24.72 11.66 -9.80
C ALA A 444 -23.52 10.68 -9.73
N ASN A 445 -22.30 11.21 -9.72
CA ASN A 445 -21.07 10.42 -9.63
C ASN A 445 -20.85 9.76 -8.25
N MET A 446 -21.57 10.19 -7.21
CA MET A 446 -21.48 9.62 -5.87
C MET A 446 -22.30 8.34 -5.66
N LYS A 447 -22.91 7.77 -6.70
CA LYS A 447 -23.70 6.53 -6.62
C LYS A 447 -22.98 5.36 -5.94
N PHE A 448 -21.66 5.27 -6.11
CA PHE A 448 -20.80 4.26 -5.48
C PHE A 448 -19.76 4.87 -4.51
N ALA A 449 -20.07 6.03 -3.93
CA ALA A 449 -19.22 6.66 -2.92
C ALA A 449 -19.03 5.72 -1.70
N PRO A 450 -17.79 5.41 -1.30
CA PRO A 450 -17.56 4.51 -0.17
C PRO A 450 -17.83 5.18 1.16
N ILE A 451 -18.38 4.42 2.11
CA ILE A 451 -18.56 4.85 3.50
C ILE A 451 -17.60 4.15 4.48
N THR A 452 -16.70 3.31 3.97
CA THR A 452 -15.74 2.53 4.76
C THR A 452 -14.32 2.60 4.20
N SER A 453 -13.33 2.71 5.08
CA SER A 453 -11.91 2.73 4.71
C SER A 453 -11.33 1.33 4.44
N VAL A 454 -12.16 0.30 4.24
CA VAL A 454 -11.72 -1.12 4.18
C VAL A 454 -10.63 -1.37 3.12
N GLU A 455 -10.62 -0.60 2.04
CA GLU A 455 -9.59 -0.72 1.00
C GLU A 455 -8.19 -0.34 1.48
N VAL A 456 -8.07 0.61 2.41
CA VAL A 456 -6.77 0.98 2.98
C VAL A 456 -6.27 -0.12 3.92
N GLU A 457 -7.15 -0.74 4.69
CA GLU A 457 -6.83 -1.89 5.56
C GLU A 457 -6.38 -3.11 4.75
N ARG A 458 -7.05 -3.36 3.62
CA ARG A 458 -6.63 -4.38 2.65
C ARG A 458 -5.25 -4.10 2.08
N SER A 459 -4.94 -2.82 1.85
CA SER A 459 -3.61 -2.42 1.35
C SER A 459 -2.51 -2.71 2.36
N PHE A 460 -2.76 -2.55 3.67
CA PHE A 460 -1.79 -2.93 4.71
C PHE A 460 -1.58 -4.43 4.83
N SER A 461 -2.63 -5.23 4.60
CA SER A 461 -2.47 -6.68 4.52
C SER A 461 -1.52 -7.09 3.39
N ARG A 462 -1.63 -6.42 2.22
CA ARG A 462 -0.68 -6.59 1.12
C ARG A 462 0.72 -6.08 1.48
N TYR A 463 0.83 -4.93 2.13
CA TYR A 463 2.11 -4.36 2.57
C TYR A 463 2.87 -5.30 3.52
N LYS A 464 2.17 -5.86 4.52
CA LYS A 464 2.74 -6.86 5.45
C LYS A 464 3.28 -8.09 4.71
N SER A 465 2.69 -8.45 3.57
CA SER A 465 3.19 -9.55 2.73
C SER A 465 4.49 -9.22 1.99
N ILE A 466 4.83 -7.93 1.83
CA ILE A 466 6.10 -7.47 1.26
C ILE A 466 7.21 -7.57 2.31
N LEU A 467 6.94 -7.17 3.56
CA LEU A 467 7.88 -7.23 4.68
C LEU A 467 7.85 -8.57 5.43
N ARG A 468 7.91 -9.69 4.70
CA ARG A 468 8.06 -11.02 5.30
C ARG A 468 9.36 -11.09 6.14
N PRO A 469 9.49 -12.03 7.09
CA PRO A 469 10.69 -12.17 7.91
C PRO A 469 12.01 -12.18 7.12
N ASN A 470 12.00 -12.71 5.90
CA ASN A 470 13.16 -12.76 5.00
C ASN A 470 13.32 -11.54 4.07
N ARG A 471 12.50 -10.49 4.23
CA ARG A 471 12.45 -9.27 3.41
C ARG A 471 12.50 -7.99 4.28
N ARG A 472 12.97 -8.10 5.52
CA ARG A 472 13.01 -6.99 6.50
C ARG A 472 14.04 -5.90 6.19
N SER A 473 15.03 -6.19 5.35
CA SER A 473 16.07 -5.24 4.93
C SER A 473 15.64 -4.25 3.85
N PHE A 474 14.38 -4.27 3.39
CA PHE A 474 13.91 -3.31 2.39
C PHE A 474 13.81 -1.91 2.98
N ASN A 475 14.52 -0.95 2.39
CA ASN A 475 14.29 0.47 2.62
C ASN A 475 13.12 0.97 1.75
N PHE A 476 12.55 2.13 2.08
CA PHE A 476 11.47 2.72 1.27
C PHE A 476 11.91 3.10 -0.16
N GLU A 477 13.19 3.40 -0.35
CA GLU A 477 13.78 3.54 -1.69
C GLU A 477 13.68 2.25 -2.51
N ASN A 478 13.67 1.08 -1.85
CA ASN A 478 13.58 -0.22 -2.50
C ASN A 478 12.12 -0.66 -2.73
N LEU A 479 11.17 0.00 -2.06
CA LEU A 479 9.72 -0.26 -2.15
C LEU A 479 9.03 0.59 -3.23
N ARG A 480 9.66 1.67 -3.67
CA ARG A 480 9.18 2.55 -4.73
C ARG A 480 9.55 2.06 -6.12
#